data_AF-A0A6L8FUM6-F1
#
_entry.id   AF-A0A6L8FUM6-F1
#
_cell.length_a   1.000
_cell.length_b   1.000
_cell.length_c   1.000
_cell.angle_alpha   90.00
_cell.angle_beta   90.00
_cell.angle_gamma   90.00
#
_symmetry.space_group_name_H-M   'P 1'
#
loop_
_entity.id
_entity.type
_entity.pdbx_description
1 polymer ?
#
loop_
_entity_poly.entity_id
_entity_poly.type
_entity_poly.pdbx_seq_one_letter_code
_entity_poly.pdbx_strand_id
1 'polypeptide(L)'
;MGKIETLQTWGRALLDFAYPPHCAVCEADIEAAELLCGSCWAEIVTRRSHPQTEDGSRAFEQVVSLGPFTGALQQAIYALKFRNQVRLGRALGERMG
;
A
#
# COMPACT_ATOMS: atom_id res chain seq x y z
N MET A 1 -7.64 5.15 35.46
CA MET A 1 -7.32 4.98 34.02
C MET A 1 -8.48 5.54 33.22
N GLY A 2 -8.29 6.53 32.33
CA GLY A 2 -9.40 6.99 31.46
C GLY A 2 -9.24 8.37 30.82
N LYS A 3 -8.43 9.28 31.37
CA LYS A 3 -8.27 10.65 30.83
C LYS A 3 -7.35 10.74 29.60
N ILE A 4 -6.43 9.78 29.41
CA ILE A 4 -5.42 9.84 28.35
C ILE A 4 -5.98 9.34 27.01
N GLU A 5 -6.83 8.31 27.02
CA GLU A 5 -7.45 7.76 25.78
C GLU A 5 -8.40 8.77 25.13
N THR A 6 -9.20 9.49 25.92
CA THR A 6 -10.16 10.47 25.37
C THR A 6 -9.45 11.62 24.67
N LEU A 7 -8.35 12.15 25.23
CA LEU A 7 -7.58 13.21 24.57
C LEU A 7 -6.96 12.75 23.24
N GLN A 8 -6.52 11.51 23.15
CA GLN A 8 -5.95 10.95 21.92
C GLN A 8 -7.00 10.76 20.83
N THR A 9 -8.20 10.28 21.16
CA THR A 9 -9.29 10.09 20.20
C THR A 9 -9.78 11.43 19.61
N TRP A 10 -9.98 12.44 20.47
CA TRP A 10 -10.44 13.76 20.03
C TRP A 10 -9.37 14.50 19.24
N GLY A 11 -8.09 14.38 19.61
CA GLY A 11 -6.98 14.94 18.85
C GLY A 11 -6.86 14.33 17.45
N ARG A 12 -7.06 13.01 17.33
CA ARG A 12 -7.04 12.32 16.04
C ARG A 12 -8.20 12.74 15.13
N ALA A 13 -9.42 12.85 15.67
CA ALA A 13 -10.58 13.33 14.92
C ALA A 13 -10.42 14.77 14.39
N LEU A 14 -9.82 15.67 15.19
CA LEU A 14 -9.51 17.04 14.74
C LEU A 14 -8.41 17.06 13.66
N LEU A 15 -7.40 16.21 13.78
CA LEU A 15 -6.37 16.06 12.76
C LEU A 15 -6.94 15.48 11.47
N ASP A 16 -7.79 14.45 11.54
CA ASP A 16 -8.43 13.85 10.37
C ASP A 16 -9.39 14.85 9.68
N PHE A 17 -9.99 15.78 10.43
CA PHE A 17 -10.80 16.87 9.87
C PHE A 17 -9.94 17.95 9.17
N ALA A 18 -8.80 18.31 9.77
CA ALA A 18 -7.90 19.34 9.22
C ALA A 18 -6.96 18.79 8.13
N TYR A 19 -6.69 17.48 8.14
CA TYR A 19 -5.77 16.74 7.28
C TYR A 19 -6.37 15.37 6.97
N PRO A 20 -7.35 15.31 6.05
CA PRO A 20 -7.96 14.05 5.67
C PRO A 20 -6.92 13.07 5.10
N PRO A 21 -7.15 11.75 5.25
CA PRO A 21 -6.26 10.75 4.69
C PRO A 21 -6.33 10.78 3.16
N HIS A 22 -5.16 10.87 2.52
CA HIS A 22 -5.02 10.94 1.06
C HIS A 22 -4.33 9.69 0.49
N CYS A 23 -4.70 9.33 -0.73
CA CYS A 23 -4.05 8.28 -1.51
C CYS A 23 -2.57 8.59 -1.70
N ALA A 24 -1.71 7.62 -1.40
CA ALA A 24 -0.26 7.77 -1.53
C ALA A 24 0.24 7.99 -2.97
N VAL A 25 -0.61 7.73 -3.98
CA VAL A 25 -0.26 7.78 -5.40
C VAL A 25 -0.90 8.96 -6.11
N CYS A 26 -2.22 9.15 -5.96
CA CYS A 26 -2.97 10.17 -6.69
C CYS A 26 -3.52 11.30 -5.80
N GLU A 27 -3.26 11.25 -4.50
CA GLU A 27 -3.65 12.28 -3.51
C GLU A 27 -5.17 12.46 -3.35
N ALA A 28 -5.99 11.62 -3.99
CA ALA A 28 -7.43 11.59 -3.79
C ALA A 28 -7.78 11.24 -2.33
N ASP A 29 -8.90 11.76 -1.84
CA ASP A 29 -9.42 11.44 -0.51
C ASP A 29 -9.76 9.94 -0.42
N ILE A 30 -9.35 9.33 0.69
CA ILE A 30 -9.59 7.92 0.97
C ILE A 30 -10.06 7.74 2.42
N GLU A 31 -10.60 6.57 2.72
CA GLU A 31 -10.89 6.18 4.09
C GLU A 31 -9.59 6.02 4.90
N ALA A 32 -9.60 6.41 6.18
CA ALA A 32 -8.41 6.41 7.06
C ALA A 32 -7.72 5.04 7.20
N ALA A 33 -8.44 3.96 6.90
CA ALA A 33 -7.92 2.60 6.92
C ALA A 33 -7.06 2.27 5.68
N GLU A 34 -7.32 2.91 4.53
CA GLU A 34 -6.68 2.61 3.26
C GLU A 34 -5.41 3.46 3.04
N LEU A 35 -4.56 3.05 2.10
CA LEU A 35 -3.35 3.79 1.69
C LEU A 35 -3.36 4.17 0.21
N LEU A 36 -4.18 3.48 -0.57
CA LEU A 36 -4.39 3.68 -2.00
C LEU A 36 -5.89 3.62 -2.23
N CYS A 37 -6.41 4.50 -3.07
CA CYS A 37 -7.81 4.48 -3.46
C CYS A 37 -8.12 3.27 -4.35
N GLY A 38 -9.42 2.97 -4.52
CA GLY A 38 -9.88 1.85 -5.34
C GLY A 38 -9.39 1.88 -6.79
N SER A 39 -9.21 3.05 -7.40
CA SER A 39 -8.70 3.17 -8.77
C SER A 39 -7.21 2.85 -8.88
N CYS A 40 -6.38 3.39 -7.97
CA CYS A 40 -4.96 3.04 -7.91
C CYS A 40 -4.76 1.55 -7.58
N TRP A 41 -5.63 0.98 -6.75
CA TRP A 41 -5.64 -0.48 -6.56
C TRP A 41 -6.00 -1.22 -7.84
N ALA A 42 -7.08 -0.83 -8.52
CA ALA A 42 -7.50 -1.48 -9.76
C ALA A 42 -6.41 -1.45 -10.85
N GLU A 43 -5.63 -0.38 -10.91
CA GLU A 43 -4.49 -0.26 -11.83
C GLU A 43 -3.33 -1.21 -11.46
N ILE A 44 -3.08 -1.43 -10.16
CA ILE A 44 -2.03 -2.33 -9.68
C ILE A 44 -2.42 -3.80 -9.86
N VAL A 45 -3.69 -4.16 -9.69
CA VAL A 45 -4.12 -5.57 -9.54
C VAL A 45 -4.08 -6.29 -10.89
N THR A 46 -2.90 -6.77 -11.27
CA THR A 46 -2.71 -7.79 -12.30
C THR A 46 -1.75 -8.85 -11.77
N ARG A 47 -2.14 -9.54 -10.68
CA ARG A 47 -1.32 -10.62 -10.10
C ARG A 47 -0.96 -11.62 -11.19
N ARG A 48 0.34 -11.74 -11.47
CA ARG A 48 0.90 -12.69 -12.42
C ARG A 48 1.83 -13.62 -11.67
N SER A 49 1.47 -14.90 -11.63
CA SER A 49 2.39 -15.97 -11.25
C SER A 49 3.26 -16.27 -12.47
N HIS A 50 4.58 -16.16 -12.30
CA HIS A 50 5.49 -16.53 -13.37
C HIS A 50 5.86 -18.01 -13.24
N PRO A 51 5.79 -18.80 -14.33
CA PRO A 51 6.44 -20.10 -14.35
C PRO A 51 7.94 -19.88 -14.09
N GLN A 52 8.55 -20.73 -13.27
CA GLN A 52 9.98 -20.67 -13.00
C GLN A 52 10.70 -20.82 -14.34
N THR A 53 11.40 -19.77 -14.80
CA THR A 53 12.20 -19.86 -16.02
C THR A 53 13.32 -20.87 -15.80
N GLU A 54 13.45 -21.77 -16.76
CA GLU A 54 14.29 -22.96 -16.77
C GLU A 54 15.78 -22.60 -16.72
N ASP A 55 16.31 -22.33 -15.53
CA ASP A 55 17.75 -22.43 -15.27
C ASP A 55 18.00 -22.82 -13.80
N GLY A 56 17.70 -24.08 -13.50
CA GLY A 56 18.61 -24.91 -12.70
C GLY A 56 18.68 -24.73 -11.19
N SER A 57 17.96 -23.80 -10.56
CA SER A 57 17.93 -23.77 -9.08
C SER A 57 16.51 -23.59 -8.53
N ARG A 58 16.06 -24.57 -7.75
CA ARG A 58 14.82 -24.56 -6.96
C ARG A 58 14.90 -23.56 -5.80
N ALA A 59 15.28 -22.30 -6.07
CA ALA A 59 15.52 -21.32 -5.01
C ALA A 59 14.21 -20.85 -4.34
N PHE A 60 13.09 -20.90 -5.06
CA PHE A 60 11.79 -20.45 -4.58
C PHE A 60 10.69 -21.41 -5.04
N GLU A 61 9.62 -21.56 -4.25
CA GLU A 61 8.44 -22.34 -4.64
C GLU A 61 7.59 -21.57 -5.67
N GLN A 62 7.49 -20.25 -5.51
CA GLN A 62 6.68 -19.39 -6.38
C GLN A 62 7.34 -18.01 -6.56
N VAL A 63 7.19 -17.45 -7.76
CA VAL A 63 7.51 -16.05 -8.06
C VAL A 63 6.21 -15.34 -8.44
N VAL A 64 5.86 -14.31 -7.65
CA VAL A 64 4.65 -13.51 -7.84
C VAL A 64 5.04 -12.08 -8.18
N SER A 65 4.39 -11.50 -9.18
CA SER A 65 4.42 -10.07 -9.44
C SER A 65 3.00 -9.49 -9.36
N LEU A 66 2.84 -8.30 -8.78
CA LEU A 66 1.54 -7.61 -8.77
C LEU A 66 1.20 -6.99 -10.12
N GLY A 67 2.21 -6.61 -10.89
CA GLY A 67 2.04 -5.96 -12.19
C GLY A 67 3.36 -5.40 -12.73
N PRO A 68 3.32 -4.77 -13.92
CA PRO A 68 4.47 -4.07 -14.48
C PRO A 68 4.88 -2.87 -13.60
N PHE A 69 6.19 -2.57 -13.56
CA PHE A 69 6.71 -1.40 -12.85
C PHE A 69 6.40 -0.10 -13.59
N THR A 70 5.15 0.32 -13.57
CA THR A 70 4.63 1.54 -14.19
C THR A 70 3.45 2.10 -13.41
N GLY A 71 3.03 3.32 -13.75
CA GLY A 71 1.80 3.93 -13.23
C GLY A 71 1.69 3.91 -11.71
N ALA A 72 0.54 3.49 -11.19
CA ALA A 72 0.25 3.43 -9.77
C ALA A 72 1.22 2.52 -8.98
N LEU A 73 1.66 1.39 -9.54
CA LEU A 73 2.58 0.49 -8.86
C LEU A 73 3.96 1.13 -8.68
N GLN A 74 4.45 1.82 -9.72
CA GLN A 74 5.71 2.55 -9.66
C GLN A 74 5.65 3.66 -8.62
N GLN A 75 4.57 4.45 -8.60
CA GLN A 75 4.39 5.53 -7.63
C GLN A 75 4.25 4.99 -6.19
N ALA A 76 3.57 3.87 -5.98
CA ALA A 76 3.49 3.22 -4.68
C ALA A 76 4.87 2.74 -4.18
N ILE A 77 5.70 2.18 -5.07
CA ILE A 77 7.08 1.78 -4.74
C ILE A 77 7.96 3.02 -4.46
N TYR A 78 7.76 4.14 -5.16
CA TYR A 78 8.44 5.39 -4.84
C TYR A 78 8.04 5.94 -3.47
N ALA A 79 6.75 5.95 -3.16
CA ALA A 79 6.24 6.36 -1.84
C ALA A 79 6.82 5.48 -0.72
N LEU A 80 6.94 4.17 -0.95
CA LEU A 80 7.62 3.25 -0.04
C LEU A 80 9.10 3.61 0.14
N LYS A 81 9.85 3.78 -0.96
CA LYS A 81 11.31 3.99 -0.93
C LYS A 81 11.73 5.34 -0.38
N PHE A 82 10.99 6.41 -0.70
CA PHE A 82 11.45 7.78 -0.48
C PHE A 82 10.57 8.58 0.48
N ARG A 83 9.32 8.15 0.73
CA ARG A 83 8.40 8.83 1.66
C ARG A 83 8.20 8.06 2.98
N ASN A 84 9.01 7.02 3.23
CA ASN A 84 8.97 6.16 4.42
C ASN A 84 7.58 5.59 4.73
N GLN A 85 6.78 5.31 3.69
CA GLN A 85 5.43 4.77 3.86
C GLN A 85 5.45 3.24 4.03
N VAL A 86 6.03 2.76 5.12
CA VAL A 86 6.24 1.31 5.38
C VAL A 86 4.93 0.51 5.32
N ARG A 87 3.79 1.11 5.70
CA ARG A 87 2.48 0.46 5.61
C ARG A 87 2.11 0.05 4.18
N LEU A 88 2.60 0.76 3.15
CA LEU A 88 2.40 0.36 1.74
C LEU A 88 3.09 -0.97 1.45
N GLY A 89 4.28 -1.21 2.00
CA GLY A 89 5.00 -2.47 1.82
C GLY A 89 4.19 -3.66 2.32
N ARG A 90 3.56 -3.51 3.50
CA ARG A 90 2.64 -4.52 4.04
C ARG A 90 1.41 -4.72 3.14
N ALA A 91 0.74 -3.63 2.76
CA ALA A 91 -0.48 -3.70 1.94
C ALA A 91 -0.24 -4.30 0.55
N LEU A 92 0.93 -4.04 -0.06
CA LEU A 92 1.34 -4.66 -1.31
C LEU A 92 1.66 -6.15 -1.11
N GLY A 93 2.37 -6.50 -0.03
CA GLY A 93 2.69 -7.89 0.32
C GLY A 93 1.46 -8.76 0.54
N GLU A 94 0.48 -8.28 1.32
CA GLU A 94 -0.80 -8.97 1.58
C GLU A 94 -1.58 -9.28 0.30
N ARG A 95 -1.41 -8.49 -0.77
CA ARG A 95 -2.03 -8.76 -2.08
C ARG A 95 -1.26 -9.75 -2.96
N MET A 96 0.00 -10.03 -2.65
CA MET A 96 0.79 -11.03 -3.38
C MET A 96 0.43 -12.46 -2.95
N GLY A 97 0.02 -12.64 -1.69
CA GLY A 97 -0.30 -13.93 -1.07
C GLY A 97 0.55 -14.15 0.17
#